data_AF-A0A960XTV3-F1
#
_entry.id   AF-A0A960XTV3-F1
#
_cell.length_a   1.000
_cell.length_b   1.000
_cell.length_c   1.000
_cell.angle_alpha   90.00
_cell.angle_beta   90.00
_cell.angle_gamma   90.00
#
_symmetry.space_group_name_H-M   'P 1'
#
loop_
_entity.id
_entity.type
_entity.pdbx_description
1 polymer ?
#
loop_
_entity_poly.entity_id
_entity_poly.type
_entity_poly.pdbx_seq_one_letter_code
_entity_poly.pdbx_strand_id
1 'polypeptide(L)'
;MSDSAPDQRLGRFVETPVAGETVRAFVPPPLPPVPTIDVLALLDRLSLAERALGRLDGITMLLPRQELFLYMYVRKEAVLSSQIEGTQSTLSDLLRFETEAQAGQPIDDIREVSNYVDAMIYGLERLQELPLSLRLIREMHARLLQSGRGGNKDPGEFRRSQNWIGGTRP
;
A
#
# COMPACT_ATOMS: atom_id res chain seq x y z
N MET A 1 14.80 43.69 0.45
CA MET A 1 13.52 42.97 0.58
C MET A 1 13.57 41.84 -0.42
N SER A 2 14.02 40.66 0.00
CA SER A 2 14.08 39.47 -0.86
C SER A 2 12.69 38.87 -0.89
N ASP A 3 12.01 39.01 -2.03
CA ASP A 3 10.76 38.34 -2.33
C ASP A 3 11.05 36.83 -2.38
N SER A 4 10.78 36.12 -1.28
CA SER A 4 10.94 34.67 -1.23
C SER A 4 9.88 34.07 -2.14
N ALA A 5 10.29 33.54 -3.29
CA ALA A 5 9.40 32.80 -4.17
C ALA A 5 8.63 31.77 -3.33
N PRO A 6 7.30 31.63 -3.51
CA PRO A 6 6.51 30.70 -2.70
C PRO A 6 7.11 29.30 -2.80
N ASP A 7 7.27 28.64 -1.65
CA ASP A 7 7.88 27.32 -1.56
C ASP A 7 7.10 26.31 -2.41
N GLN A 8 7.61 26.04 -3.61
CA GLN A 8 7.00 25.14 -4.61
C GLN A 8 6.89 23.69 -4.13
N ARG A 9 7.53 23.33 -3.00
CA ARG A 9 7.42 21.99 -2.41
C ARG A 9 6.13 21.80 -1.63
N LEU A 10 5.50 22.88 -1.17
CA LEU A 10 4.25 22.81 -0.44
C LEU A 10 3.09 22.80 -1.45
N GLY A 11 2.20 21.82 -1.31
CA GLY A 11 0.96 21.82 -2.08
C GLY A 11 0.07 23.01 -1.73
N ARG A 12 -0.99 23.21 -2.51
CA ARG A 12 -1.91 24.33 -2.33
C ARG A 12 -3.29 23.83 -1.94
N PHE A 13 -4.00 24.62 -1.16
CA PHE A 13 -5.43 24.41 -0.96
C PHE A 13 -6.21 25.12 -2.07
N VAL A 14 -7.21 24.43 -2.61
CA VAL A 14 -8.16 24.97 -3.58
C VAL A 14 -9.56 24.80 -3.01
N GLU A 15 -10.37 25.84 -3.09
CA GLU A 15 -11.79 25.76 -2.74
C GLU A 15 -12.55 25.04 -3.85
N THR A 16 -13.28 24.00 -3.50
CA THR A 16 -14.08 23.22 -4.45
C THR A 16 -15.47 22.96 -3.87
N PRO A 17 -16.55 23.14 -4.65
CA PRO A 17 -17.89 22.78 -4.21
C PRO A 17 -18.09 21.27 -4.30
N VAL A 18 -18.38 20.62 -3.18
CA VAL A 18 -18.67 19.18 -3.11
C VAL A 18 -19.95 18.98 -2.33
N ALA A 19 -20.93 18.29 -2.93
CA ALA A 19 -22.23 17.99 -2.30
C ALA A 19 -22.99 19.22 -1.73
N GLY A 20 -22.78 20.41 -2.31
CA GLY A 20 -23.44 21.65 -1.89
C GLY A 20 -22.67 22.47 -0.86
N GLU A 21 -21.49 22.01 -0.42
CA GLU A 21 -20.62 22.70 0.53
C GLU A 21 -19.31 23.11 -0.14
N THR A 22 -18.76 24.27 0.23
CA THR A 22 -17.43 24.71 -0.23
C THR A 22 -16.37 24.18 0.72
N VAL A 23 -15.43 23.41 0.18
CA VAL A 23 -14.42 22.71 0.99
C VAL A 23 -13.02 23.02 0.48
N ARG A 24 -12.03 23.03 1.39
CA ARG A 24 -10.62 23.28 1.05
C ARG A 24 -9.94 21.96 0.74
N ALA A 25 -9.80 21.64 -0.55
CA ALA A 25 -9.09 20.45 -1.01
C ALA A 25 -7.59 20.73 -1.14
N PHE A 26 -6.74 19.84 -0.62
CA PHE A 26 -5.30 19.92 -0.83
C PHE A 26 -4.90 19.34 -2.18
N VAL A 27 -4.16 20.12 -2.97
CA VAL A 27 -3.60 19.72 -4.27
C VAL A 27 -2.08 19.64 -4.12
N PRO A 28 -1.48 18.43 -4.18
CA PRO A 28 -0.04 18.28 -4.09
C PRO A 28 0.66 18.89 -5.33
N PRO A 29 1.92 19.33 -5.22
CA PRO A 29 2.70 19.75 -6.38
C PRO A 29 2.96 18.55 -7.30
N PRO A 30 3.17 18.78 -8.62
CA PRO A 30 3.51 17.72 -9.55
C PRO A 30 4.87 17.09 -9.20
N LEU A 31 5.05 15.83 -9.59
CA LEU A 31 6.34 15.16 -9.56
C LEU A 31 7.08 15.35 -10.90
N PRO A 32 8.42 15.39 -10.92
CA PRO A 32 9.32 15.36 -9.76
C PRO A 32 9.30 16.68 -8.97
N PRO A 33 9.65 16.65 -7.66
CA PRO A 33 9.66 17.85 -6.84
C PRO A 33 10.73 18.84 -7.30
N VAL A 34 10.45 20.14 -7.14
CA VAL A 34 11.37 21.24 -7.42
C VAL A 34 11.60 22.05 -6.14
N PRO A 35 12.87 22.26 -5.70
CA PRO A 35 14.09 21.64 -6.24
C PRO A 35 14.08 20.12 -6.02
N THR A 36 14.91 19.40 -6.78
CA THR A 36 15.01 17.94 -6.67
C THR A 36 15.37 17.48 -5.27
N ILE A 37 15.07 16.22 -4.94
CA ILE A 37 15.45 15.63 -3.66
C ILE A 37 16.98 15.62 -3.55
N ASP A 38 17.52 16.11 -2.44
CA ASP A 38 18.93 15.99 -2.14
C ASP A 38 19.23 14.57 -1.67
N VAL A 39 19.64 13.72 -2.61
CA VAL A 39 20.00 12.33 -2.35
C VAL A 39 21.32 12.22 -1.58
N LEU A 40 22.21 13.22 -1.69
CA LEU A 40 23.52 13.19 -1.02
C LEU A 40 23.35 13.18 0.49
N ALA A 41 22.40 13.97 1.01
CA ALA A 41 22.05 13.98 2.42
C ALA A 41 21.48 12.64 2.94
N LEU A 42 21.07 11.73 2.04
CA LEU A 42 20.49 10.43 2.38
C LEU A 42 21.47 9.26 2.18
N LEU A 43 22.69 9.50 1.67
CA LEU A 43 23.63 8.44 1.28
C LEU A 43 23.95 7.46 2.41
N ASP A 44 24.18 7.95 3.63
CA ASP A 44 24.48 7.06 4.76
C ASP A 44 23.30 6.13 5.08
N ARG A 45 22.07 6.65 5.03
CA ARG A 45 20.86 5.86 5.25
C ARG A 45 20.62 4.87 4.12
N LEU A 46 20.87 5.29 2.87
CA LEU A 46 20.78 4.43 1.70
C LEU A 46 21.78 3.27 1.80
N SER A 47 23.04 3.55 2.12
CA SER A 47 24.09 2.54 2.31
C SER A 47 23.75 1.54 3.41
N LEU A 48 23.19 2.01 4.53
CA LEU A 48 22.71 1.11 5.60
C LEU A 48 21.55 0.23 5.13
N ALA A 49 20.58 0.78 4.39
CA ALA A 49 19.46 0.03 3.85
C ALA A 49 19.92 -1.02 2.83
N GLU A 50 20.82 -0.66 1.90
CA GLU A 50 21.40 -1.58 0.92
C GLU A 50 22.16 -2.73 1.57
N ARG A 51 22.97 -2.45 2.62
CA ARG A 51 23.65 -3.51 3.39
C ARG A 51 22.67 -4.45 4.08
N ALA A 52 21.59 -3.92 4.64
CA ALA A 52 20.56 -4.73 5.27
C ALA A 52 19.85 -5.63 4.26
N LEU A 53 19.52 -5.10 3.07
CA LEU A 53 18.95 -5.85 1.97
C LEU A 53 19.91 -6.94 1.46
N GLY A 54 21.19 -6.60 1.24
CA GLY A 54 22.20 -7.58 0.82
C GLY A 54 22.43 -8.69 1.85
N ARG A 55 22.37 -8.37 3.16
CA ARG A 55 22.42 -9.38 4.22
C ARG A 55 21.20 -10.30 4.18
N LEU A 56 20.00 -9.76 3.96
CA LEU A 56 18.78 -10.54 3.83
C LEU A 56 18.90 -11.49 2.62
N ASP A 57 19.26 -10.96 1.46
CA ASP A 57 19.46 -11.72 0.22
C ASP A 57 20.47 -12.88 0.44
N GLY A 58 21.63 -12.56 1.01
CA GLY A 58 22.66 -13.58 1.31
C GLY A 58 22.19 -14.67 2.28
N ILE A 59 21.43 -14.33 3.33
CA ILE A 59 20.90 -15.32 4.28
C ILE A 59 19.82 -16.19 3.63
N THR A 60 19.01 -15.63 2.72
CA THR A 60 17.94 -16.40 2.05
C THR A 60 18.50 -17.55 1.21
N MET A 61 19.74 -17.44 0.70
CA MET A 61 20.42 -18.54 -0.01
C MET A 61 20.65 -19.79 0.86
N LEU A 62 20.65 -19.65 2.19
CA LEU A 62 20.84 -20.75 3.14
C LEU A 62 19.52 -21.37 3.60
N LEU A 63 18.37 -20.78 3.22
CA LEU A 63 17.07 -21.27 3.64
C LEU A 63 16.71 -22.55 2.87
N PRO A 64 16.33 -23.63 3.57
CA PRO A 64 16.01 -24.90 2.93
C PRO A 64 14.73 -24.86 2.07
N ARG A 65 13.81 -23.93 2.34
CA ARG A 65 12.61 -23.64 1.53
C ARG A 65 12.27 -22.15 1.61
N GLN A 66 12.71 -21.38 0.62
CA GLN A 66 12.47 -19.94 0.56
C GLN A 66 10.99 -19.62 0.37
N GLU A 67 10.26 -20.45 -0.38
CA GLU A 67 8.85 -20.22 -0.70
C GLU A 67 7.99 -20.22 0.57
N LEU A 68 8.25 -21.15 1.50
CA LEU A 68 7.52 -21.21 2.76
C LEU A 68 7.82 -19.99 3.64
N PHE A 69 9.07 -19.53 3.66
CA PHE A 69 9.45 -18.33 4.40
C PHE A 69 8.75 -17.09 3.83
N LEU A 70 8.80 -16.90 2.51
CA LEU A 70 8.11 -15.80 1.82
C LEU A 70 6.60 -15.87 2.04
N TYR A 71 6.00 -17.06 1.93
CA TYR A 71 4.57 -17.30 2.19
C TYR A 71 4.15 -16.81 3.59
N MET A 72 4.96 -17.11 4.61
CA MET A 72 4.71 -16.69 5.99
C MET A 72 4.96 -15.21 6.21
N TYR A 73 5.98 -14.63 5.57
CA TYR A 73 6.29 -13.20 5.68
C TYR A 73 5.24 -12.32 5.01
N VAL A 74 4.76 -12.68 3.82
CA VAL A 74 3.69 -11.92 3.16
C VAL A 74 2.43 -11.89 4.04
N ARG A 75 2.08 -13.00 4.68
CA ARG A 75 0.97 -13.06 5.65
C ARG A 75 1.20 -12.20 6.88
N LYS A 76 2.41 -12.27 7.43
CA LYS A 76 2.78 -11.42 8.57
C LYS A 76 2.65 -9.94 8.22
N GLU A 77 3.16 -9.52 7.06
CA GLU A 77 3.05 -8.15 6.57
C GLU A 77 1.59 -7.77 6.30
N ALA A 78 0.78 -8.65 5.71
CA ALA A 78 -0.64 -8.40 5.50
C ALA A 78 -1.39 -8.19 6.82
N VAL A 79 -1.13 -9.01 7.84
CA VAL A 79 -1.70 -8.86 9.18
C VAL A 79 -1.27 -7.52 9.80
N LEU A 80 0.03 -7.19 9.76
CA LEU A 80 0.54 -5.92 10.30
C LEU A 80 -0.03 -4.71 9.56
N SER A 81 -0.16 -4.78 8.23
CA SER A 81 -0.77 -3.73 7.42
C SER A 81 -2.25 -3.54 7.77
N SER A 82 -2.98 -4.64 7.93
CA SER A 82 -4.40 -4.62 8.31
C SER A 82 -4.61 -4.03 9.73
N GLN A 83 -3.69 -4.32 10.66
CA GLN A 83 -3.73 -3.74 12.02
C GLN A 83 -3.59 -2.21 12.04
N ILE A 84 -2.83 -1.62 11.10
CA ILE A 84 -2.75 -0.16 10.93
C ILE A 84 -4.13 0.41 10.55
N GLU A 85 -4.93 -0.33 9.79
CA GLU A 85 -6.29 0.03 9.40
C GLU A 85 -7.36 -0.32 10.45
N GLY A 86 -6.92 -0.81 11.61
CA GLY A 86 -7.75 -1.05 12.79
C GLY A 86 -8.28 -2.47 12.95
N THR A 87 -7.78 -3.47 12.21
CA THR A 87 -8.14 -4.87 12.46
C THR A 87 -7.43 -5.41 13.70
N GLN A 88 -8.03 -6.43 14.33
CA GLN A 88 -7.56 -7.01 15.60
C GLN A 88 -7.32 -8.52 15.42
N SER A 89 -6.39 -8.86 14.53
CA SER A 89 -6.04 -10.25 14.20
C SER A 89 -4.54 -10.48 14.36
N THR A 90 -4.11 -11.63 14.89
CA THR A 90 -2.69 -12.02 14.94
C THR A 90 -2.32 -12.98 13.81
N LEU A 91 -1.01 -13.14 13.54
CA LEU A 91 -0.53 -14.17 12.60
C LEU A 91 -0.96 -15.58 13.05
N SER A 92 -0.96 -15.86 14.35
CA SER A 92 -1.40 -17.15 14.88
C SER A 92 -2.88 -17.41 14.63
N ASP A 93 -3.73 -16.37 14.75
CA ASP A 93 -5.17 -16.48 14.48
C ASP A 93 -5.43 -16.76 13.00
N LEU A 94 -4.71 -16.05 12.12
CA LEU A 94 -4.75 -16.28 10.68
C LEU A 94 -4.38 -17.73 10.33
N LEU A 95 -3.26 -18.23 10.84
CA LEU A 95 -2.78 -19.59 10.53
C LEU A 95 -3.70 -20.66 11.11
N ARG A 96 -4.21 -20.45 12.33
CA ARG A 96 -5.18 -21.34 12.97
C ARG A 96 -6.42 -21.44 12.10
N PHE A 97 -6.96 -20.32 11.67
CA PHE A 97 -8.10 -20.30 10.78
C PHE A 97 -7.79 -20.93 9.42
N GLU A 98 -6.67 -20.63 8.76
CA GLU A 98 -6.32 -21.30 7.48
C GLU A 98 -6.30 -22.84 7.62
N THR A 99 -6.00 -23.36 8.82
CA THR A 99 -5.99 -24.79 9.13
C THR A 99 -7.37 -25.32 9.53
N GLU A 100 -8.18 -24.54 10.25
CA GLU A 100 -9.48 -24.92 10.83
C GLU A 100 -10.70 -24.52 9.97
N ALA A 101 -10.54 -23.64 8.98
CA ALA A 101 -11.60 -23.05 8.15
C ALA A 101 -12.27 -24.02 7.16
N GLN A 102 -12.18 -25.34 7.40
CA GLN A 102 -13.26 -26.23 6.98
C GLN A 102 -14.59 -25.95 7.72
N ALA A 103 -14.61 -25.13 8.79
CA ALA A 103 -15.81 -24.86 9.59
C ALA A 103 -16.09 -23.38 9.93
N GLY A 104 -16.55 -22.59 8.96
CA GLY A 104 -17.74 -21.75 9.17
C GLY A 104 -17.72 -20.32 9.75
N GLN A 105 -16.65 -19.72 10.30
CA GLN A 105 -16.58 -18.27 10.68
C GLN A 105 -15.23 -17.85 11.30
N PRO A 106 -14.79 -16.56 11.31
CA PRO A 106 -15.24 -15.36 10.59
C PRO A 106 -14.32 -15.05 9.38
N ILE A 107 -14.92 -14.62 8.27
CA ILE A 107 -14.30 -14.80 6.95
C ILE A 107 -13.64 -13.50 6.42
N ASP A 108 -13.94 -12.33 6.98
CA ASP A 108 -13.62 -11.05 6.33
C ASP A 108 -12.15 -10.61 6.50
N ASP A 109 -11.60 -10.58 7.72
CA ASP A 109 -10.17 -10.23 7.95
C ASP A 109 -9.22 -11.16 7.17
N ILE A 110 -9.60 -12.43 7.03
CA ILE A 110 -8.77 -13.46 6.39
C ILE A 110 -8.93 -13.43 4.88
N ARG A 111 -10.13 -13.11 4.39
CA ARG A 111 -10.32 -12.74 2.98
C ARG A 111 -9.47 -11.53 2.63
N GLU A 112 -9.40 -10.51 3.49
CA GLU A 112 -8.57 -9.32 3.24
C GLU A 112 -7.07 -9.68 3.16
N VAL A 113 -6.57 -10.51 4.08
CA VAL A 113 -5.19 -11.01 4.00
C VAL A 113 -4.97 -11.87 2.76
N SER A 114 -5.92 -12.72 2.40
CA SER A 114 -5.85 -13.57 1.19
C SER A 114 -5.81 -12.73 -0.08
N ASN A 115 -6.65 -11.69 -0.17
CA ASN A 115 -6.66 -10.74 -1.28
C ASN A 115 -5.35 -9.95 -1.38
N TYR A 116 -4.76 -9.58 -0.24
CA TYR A 116 -3.45 -8.93 -0.21
C TYR A 116 -2.36 -9.83 -0.80
N VAL A 117 -2.31 -11.10 -0.38
CA VAL A 117 -1.36 -12.09 -0.89
C VAL A 117 -1.57 -12.31 -2.40
N ASP A 118 -2.81 -12.50 -2.85
CA ASP A 118 -3.15 -12.70 -4.26
C ASP A 118 -2.75 -11.50 -5.12
N ALA A 119 -3.09 -10.28 -4.69
CA ALA A 119 -2.71 -9.06 -5.39
C ALA A 119 -1.19 -8.89 -5.51
N MET A 120 -0.45 -9.24 -4.46
CA MET A 120 1.02 -9.14 -4.45
C MET A 120 1.68 -10.15 -5.38
N ILE A 121 1.29 -11.43 -5.30
CA ILE A 121 1.81 -12.50 -6.17
C ILE A 121 1.51 -12.15 -7.63
N TYR A 122 0.25 -11.80 -7.92
CA TYR A 122 -0.16 -11.38 -9.25
C TYR A 122 0.69 -10.20 -9.76
N GLY A 123 0.92 -9.18 -8.93
CA GLY A 123 1.74 -8.03 -9.31
C GLY A 123 3.17 -8.40 -9.67
N LEU A 124 3.81 -9.27 -8.89
CA LEU A 124 5.18 -9.74 -9.12
C LEU A 124 5.28 -10.56 -10.41
N GLU A 125 4.34 -11.47 -10.67
CA GLU A 125 4.28 -12.23 -11.91
C GLU A 125 4.03 -11.30 -13.11
N ARG A 126 3.09 -10.36 -12.97
CA ARG A 126 2.71 -9.43 -14.04
C ARG A 126 3.83 -8.48 -14.42
N LEU A 127 4.71 -8.12 -13.48
CA LEU A 127 5.89 -7.28 -13.72
C LEU A 127 6.88 -7.87 -14.75
N GLN A 128 6.84 -9.18 -14.99
CA GLN A 128 7.67 -9.81 -16.02
C GLN A 128 7.25 -9.40 -17.45
N GLU A 129 6.00 -8.99 -17.63
CA GLU A 129 5.42 -8.63 -18.93
C GLU A 129 4.98 -7.16 -19.02
N LEU A 130 4.74 -6.51 -17.88
CA LEU A 130 4.20 -5.16 -17.79
C LEU A 130 5.04 -4.31 -16.84
N PRO A 131 5.62 -3.17 -17.27
CA PRO A 131 6.32 -2.29 -16.36
C PRO A 131 5.38 -1.72 -15.29
N LEU A 132 5.98 -1.23 -14.19
CA LEU A 132 5.25 -0.50 -13.16
C LEU A 132 4.49 0.66 -13.80
N SER A 133 3.16 0.59 -13.72
CA SER A 133 2.26 1.48 -14.45
C SER A 133 0.93 1.59 -13.73
N LEU A 134 0.14 2.62 -14.07
CA LEU A 134 -1.21 2.77 -13.54
C LEU A 134 -2.10 1.57 -13.89
N ARG A 135 -1.85 0.90 -15.04
CA ARG A 135 -2.56 -0.34 -15.39
C ARG A 135 -2.28 -1.44 -14.37
N LEU A 136 -1.00 -1.71 -14.08
CA LEU A 136 -0.61 -2.72 -13.09
C LEU A 136 -1.20 -2.40 -11.71
N ILE A 137 -1.07 -1.15 -11.25
CA ILE A 137 -1.59 -0.71 -9.96
C ILE A 137 -3.11 -0.95 -9.87
N ARG A 138 -3.86 -0.66 -10.93
CA ARG A 138 -5.30 -0.92 -11.00
C ARG A 138 -5.64 -2.41 -11.01
N GLU A 139 -4.91 -3.22 -11.78
CA GLU A 139 -5.12 -4.69 -11.79
C GLU A 139 -4.89 -5.30 -10.39
N MET A 140 -3.82 -4.88 -9.69
CA MET A 140 -3.55 -5.28 -8.31
C MET A 140 -4.62 -4.77 -7.33
N HIS A 141 -5.05 -3.50 -7.48
CA HIS A 141 -6.10 -2.91 -6.65
C HIS A 141 -7.45 -3.64 -6.81
N ALA A 142 -7.78 -4.11 -8.01
CA ALA A 142 -8.99 -4.89 -8.26
C ALA A 142 -9.00 -6.20 -7.46
N ARG A 143 -7.85 -6.90 -7.41
CA ARG A 143 -7.67 -8.13 -6.63
C ARG A 143 -7.70 -7.86 -5.13
N LEU A 144 -6.98 -6.81 -4.68
CA LEU A 144 -6.93 -6.43 -3.28
C LEU A 144 -8.34 -6.16 -2.71
N LEU A 145 -9.20 -5.49 -3.49
CA LEU A 145 -10.56 -5.16 -3.09
C LEU A 145 -11.62 -6.16 -3.58
N GLN A 146 -11.24 -7.33 -4.10
CA GLN A 146 -12.21 -8.28 -4.69
C GLN A 146 -13.31 -8.70 -3.70
N SER A 147 -13.00 -8.74 -2.41
CA SER A 147 -13.95 -9.03 -1.34
C SER A 147 -13.55 -8.34 -0.03
N GLY A 148 -14.47 -8.28 0.94
CA GLY A 148 -14.20 -7.67 2.24
C GLY A 148 -14.40 -6.15 2.23
N ARG A 149 -13.67 -5.44 3.11
CA ARG A 149 -13.78 -3.99 3.22
C ARG A 149 -13.35 -3.31 1.92
N GLY A 150 -14.23 -2.46 1.40
CA GLY A 150 -13.94 -1.65 0.21
C GLY A 150 -14.27 -2.32 -1.13
N GLY A 151 -14.78 -3.56 -1.15
CA GLY A 151 -15.16 -4.19 -2.43
C GLY A 151 -16.27 -3.48 -3.21
N ASN A 152 -17.07 -2.65 -2.54
CA ASN A 152 -18.07 -1.78 -3.17
C ASN A 152 -17.51 -0.38 -3.52
N LYS A 153 -16.19 -0.17 -3.49
CA LYS A 153 -15.53 1.13 -3.75
C LYS A 153 -14.76 1.12 -5.09
N ASP A 154 -15.42 0.62 -6.13
CA ASP A 154 -14.90 0.53 -7.50
C ASP A 154 -13.50 -0.14 -7.61
N PRO A 155 -13.39 -1.45 -7.29
CA PRO A 155 -12.13 -2.18 -7.42
C PRO A 155 -11.48 -2.00 -8.81
N GLY A 156 -10.19 -1.70 -8.82
CA GLY A 156 -9.43 -1.46 -10.05
C GLY A 156 -9.64 -0.11 -10.75
N GLU A 157 -10.42 0.80 -10.17
CA GLU A 157 -10.64 2.12 -10.74
C GLU A 157 -10.09 3.23 -9.85
N PHE A 158 -9.74 4.37 -10.47
CA PHE A 158 -9.42 5.56 -9.70
C PHE A 158 -10.71 6.20 -9.20
N ARG A 159 -10.69 6.64 -7.95
CA ARG A 159 -11.80 7.35 -7.33
C ARG A 159 -12.16 8.58 -8.17
N ARG A 160 -13.45 8.73 -8.48
CA ARG A 160 -14.01 9.88 -9.22
C ARG A 160 -14.69 10.91 -8.30
N SER A 161 -14.84 10.58 -7.03
CA SER A 161 -15.35 11.48 -5.99
C SER A 161 -14.21 12.16 -5.23
N GLN A 162 -14.53 13.22 -4.47
CA GLN A 162 -13.58 13.78 -3.51
C GLN A 162 -13.06 12.70 -2.55
N ASN A 163 -11.74 12.70 -2.33
CA ASN A 163 -11.11 11.85 -1.32
C ASN A 163 -11.03 12.62 0.00
N TRP A 164 -11.54 12.00 1.07
CA TRP A 164 -11.56 12.56 2.41
C TRP A 164 -10.51 11.83 3.26
N ILE A 165 -9.66 12.59 3.94
CA ILE A 165 -8.65 12.04 4.85
C ILE A 165 -9.10 12.38 6.27
N GLY A 166 -9.26 11.37 7.13
CA GLY A 166 -9.71 11.54 8.52
C GLY A 166 -11.22 11.63 8.74
N GLY A 167 -12.06 11.37 7.73
CA GLY A 167 -13.52 11.44 7.85
C GLY A 167 -14.26 11.11 6.55
N THR A 168 -15.58 11.27 6.53
CA THR A 168 -16.44 11.01 5.35
C THR A 168 -17.13 12.27 4.79
N ARG A 169 -16.94 13.42 5.43
CA ARG A 169 -17.46 14.75 5.13
C ARG A 169 -16.45 15.80 5.62
N PRO A 170 -16.50 17.06 5.13
CA PRO A 170 -15.62 18.13 5.59
C PRO A 170 -15.73 18.39 7.10
#